data_AF-A0A937TZS6-F1
#
_entry.id   AF-A0A937TZS6-F1
#
_cell.length_a   1.000
_cell.length_b   1.000
_cell.length_c   1.000
_cell.angle_alpha   90.00
_cell.angle_beta   90.00
_cell.angle_gamma   90.00
#
_symmetry.space_group_name_H-M   'P 1'
#
loop_
_entity.id
_entity.type
_entity.pdbx_description
1 polymer ?
#
loop_
_entity_poly.entity_id
_entity_poly.type
_entity_poly.pdbx_seq_one_letter_code
_entity_poly.pdbx_strand_id
1 'polypeptide(L)' 'GGSGGGLCTVKGHKVFFVDTQAAVSDVAGLCAEALPKVADIENIYIRPEVRQFIENRNNQVVL' A
#
# COMPACT_ATOMS: atom_id res chain seq x y z
N GLY A 1 14.32 0.81 -14.36
CA GLY A 1 13.13 -0.04 -14.26
C GLY A 1 12.67 0.01 -12.83
N GLY A 2 11.53 0.68 -12.56
CA GLY A 2 10.94 0.79 -11.23
C GLY A 2 9.94 -0.34 -11.00
N SER A 3 9.83 -0.80 -9.77
CA SER A 3 9.07 -1.97 -9.31
C SER A 3 7.54 -1.82 -9.31
N GLY A 4 6.95 -0.97 -10.17
CA GLY A 4 5.50 -0.86 -10.31
C GLY A 4 4.78 0.17 -9.42
N GLY A 5 5.52 1.00 -8.67
CA GLY A 5 4.95 2.10 -7.89
C GLY A 5 5.68 2.38 -6.58
N GLY A 6 5.15 3.29 -5.77
CA GLY A 6 5.69 3.56 -4.44
C GLY A 6 5.08 4.77 -3.74
N LEU A 7 5.45 4.93 -2.46
CA LEU A 7 5.08 6.08 -1.63
C LEU A 7 6.30 6.99 -1.49
N CYS A 8 6.15 8.27 -1.85
CA CYS A 8 7.18 9.29 -1.68
C CYS A 8 6.61 10.57 -1.05
N THR A 9 7.49 11.54 -0.81
CA THR A 9 7.09 12.88 -0.35
C THR A 9 7.47 13.91 -1.39
N VAL A 10 6.50 14.70 -1.82
CA VAL A 10 6.67 15.78 -2.79
C VAL A 10 6.17 17.07 -2.16
N LYS A 11 7.06 18.05 -1.96
CA LYS A 11 6.71 19.35 -1.33
C LYS A 11 5.94 19.18 -0.01
N GLY A 12 6.38 18.25 0.84
CA GLY A 12 5.74 17.94 2.13
C GLY A 12 4.46 17.09 2.05
N HIS A 13 3.98 16.74 0.85
CA HIS A 13 2.79 15.91 0.67
C HIS A 13 3.19 14.47 0.39
N LYS A 14 2.51 13.51 1.03
CA LYS A 14 2.67 12.08 0.72
C LYS A 14 1.97 11.80 -0.62
N VAL A 15 2.72 11.26 -1.58
CA VAL A 15 2.24 10.94 -2.92
C VAL A 15 2.48 9.45 -3.16
N PHE A 16 1.40 8.74 -3.48
CA PHE A 16 1.46 7.37 -3.96
C PHE A 16 1.33 7.38 -5.48
N PHE A 17 2.26 6.72 -6.17
CA PHE A 17 2.25 6.61 -7.62
C PHE A 17 2.32 5.14 -8.04
N VAL A 18 1.74 4.83 -9.19
CA VAL A 18 1.63 3.48 -9.73
C VAL A 18 2.11 3.45 -11.17
N ASP A 19 2.78 2.38 -11.56
CA ASP A 19 3.04 2.11 -12.97
C ASP A 19 1.79 1.42 -13.56
N THR A 20 1.21 2.02 -14.59
CA THR A 20 0.02 1.46 -15.25
C THR A 20 0.31 0.18 -16.04
N GLN A 21 1.59 -0.11 -16.31
CA GLN A 21 2.02 -1.34 -16.98
C GLN A 21 2.36 -2.47 -15.98
N ALA A 22 2.38 -2.18 -14.67
CA ALA A 22 2.59 -3.20 -13.67
C ALA A 22 1.35 -4.09 -13.50
N ALA A 23 1.56 -5.33 -13.06
CA ALA A 23 0.44 -6.21 -12.75
C ALA A 23 -0.39 -5.65 -11.60
N VAL A 24 -1.72 -5.80 -11.69
CA VAL A 24 -2.65 -5.30 -10.67
C VAL A 24 -2.34 -5.88 -9.29
N SER A 25 -1.89 -7.14 -9.23
CA SER A 25 -1.44 -7.79 -7.99
C SER A 25 -0.28 -7.07 -7.32
N ASP A 26 0.68 -6.58 -8.11
CA ASP A 26 1.88 -5.92 -7.61
C ASP A 26 1.51 -4.54 -7.06
N VAL A 27 0.67 -3.80 -7.80
CA VAL A 27 0.14 -2.50 -7.36
C VAL A 27 -0.70 -2.65 -6.09
N ALA A 28 -1.54 -3.68 -6.01
CA ALA A 28 -2.33 -3.96 -4.81
C ALA A 28 -1.45 -4.24 -3.59
N GLY A 29 -0.34 -4.98 -3.76
CA GLY A 29 0.65 -5.20 -2.71
C GLY A 29 1.29 -3.90 -2.23
N LEU A 30 1.73 -3.05 -3.16
CA LEU A 30 2.31 -1.74 -2.84
C LEU A 30 1.31 -0.81 -2.12
N CYS A 31 0.04 -0.83 -2.52
CA CYS A 31 -1.03 -0.11 -1.83
C CYS A 31 -1.19 -0.58 -0.38
N ALA A 32 -1.23 -1.89 -0.15
CA ALA A 32 -1.37 -2.46 1.18
C ALA A 32 -0.23 -2.06 2.13
N GLU A 33 1.01 -2.02 1.63
CA GLU A 33 2.19 -1.59 2.38
C GLU A 33 2.23 -0.08 2.64
N ALA A 34 1.65 0.72 1.74
CA ALA A 34 1.61 2.18 1.87
C ALA A 34 0.49 2.66 2.79
N LEU A 35 -0.64 1.95 2.86
CA LEU A 35 -1.85 2.42 3.54
C LEU A 35 -1.66 2.77 5.02
N PRO A 36 -0.99 1.95 5.87
CA PRO A 36 -0.78 2.30 7.29
C PRO A 36 0.12 3.52 7.48
N LYS A 37 0.91 3.89 6.45
CA LYS A 37 1.80 5.06 6.49
C LYS A 37 1.05 6.34 6.14
N VAL A 38 -0.15 6.27 5.56
CA VAL A 38 -0.92 7.43 5.10
C VAL A 38 -2.26 7.59 5.81
N ALA A 39 -2.81 6.52 6.39
CA ALA A 39 -4.07 6.52 7.10
C ALA A 39 -4.00 5.66 8.37
N ASP A 40 -4.77 6.06 9.38
CA ASP A 40 -5.01 5.24 10.56
C ASP A 40 -6.07 4.18 10.24
N ILE A 41 -5.59 2.98 9.88
CA ILE A 41 -6.45 1.89 9.44
C ILE A 41 -7.33 1.32 10.55
N GLU A 42 -7.04 1.60 11.82
CA GLU A 42 -7.83 1.12 12.97
C GLU A 42 -9.09 1.96 13.17
N ASN A 43 -9.08 3.21 12.71
CA ASN A 43 -10.18 4.15 12.86
C ASN A 43 -11.05 4.30 11.59
N ILE A 44 -10.87 3.43 10.60
CA ILE A 44 -11.68 3.42 9.37
C ILE A 44 -12.30 2.05 9.11
N TYR A 45 -13.53 2.05 8.59
CA TYR A 45 -14.16 0.83 8.13
C TYR A 45 -13.47 0.33 6.85
N ILE A 46 -13.02 -0.91 6.89
CA ILE A 46 -12.45 -1.63 5.74
C ILE A 46 -13.18 -2.96 5.65
N ARG A 47 -13.56 -3.35 4.43
CA ARG A 47 -14.18 -4.67 4.19
C ARG A 47 -13.27 -5.78 4.75
N PRO A 48 -13.82 -6.82 5.41
CA PRO A 48 -13.02 -7.83 6.09
C PRO A 48 -11.93 -8.45 5.20
N GLU A 49 -12.24 -8.75 3.94
CA GLU A 49 -11.31 -9.38 3.00
C GLU A 49 -10.16 -8.44 2.63
N VAL A 50 -10.44 -7.14 2.53
CA VAL A 50 -9.43 -6.11 2.23
C VAL A 50 -8.56 -5.87 3.46
N ARG A 51 -9.14 -5.85 4.66
CA ARG A 51 -8.40 -5.73 5.92
C ARG A 51 -7.42 -6.89 6.08
N GLN A 52 -7.91 -8.13 5.90
CA GLN A 52 -7.09 -9.32 5.98
C GLN A 52 -5.94 -9.28 4.96
N PHE A 53 -6.19 -8.81 3.74
CA PHE A 53 -5.14 -8.64 2.73
C PHE A 53 -4.05 -7.65 3.18
N ILE A 54 -4.44 -6.50 3.74
CA ILE A 54 -3.50 -5.48 4.24
C ILE A 54 -2.67 -6.03 5.41
N GLU A 55 -3.33 -6.65 6.39
CA GLU A 55 -2.68 -7.17 7.60
C GLU A 55 -1.72 -8.32 7.29
N ASN A 56 -2.12 -9.27 6.43
CA ASN A 56 -1.26 -10.38 6.02
C ASN A 56 0.02 -9.89 5.33
N ARG A 57 -0.05 -8.81 4.54
CA ARG A 57 1.10 -8.27 3.83
C ARG A 57 2.08 -7.57 4.78
N ASN A 58 1.56 -6.82 5.74
CA ASN A 58 2.39 -6.12 6.73
C ASN A 58 3.06 -7.10 7.72
N ASN A 59 2.41 -8.21 8.04
CA ASN A 59 2.95 -9.22 8.95
C ASN A 59 4.05 -10.09 8.30
N GLN A 60 4.15 -10.12 6.97
CA GLN A 60 5.21 -10.86 6.26
C GLN A 60 6.57 -10.13 6.21
N VAL A 61 6.63 -8.85 6.63
CA VAL A 61 7.87 -8.04 6.59
C VAL A 61 8.74 -8.21 7.85
N VAL A 62 8.36 -9.12 8.76
CA VAL A 62 9.14 -9.45 9.96
C VAL A 62 9.88 -10.78 9.77
N LEU A 63 10.98 -10.77 9.01
CA LEU A 63 12.07 -11.76 9.06
C LEU A 63 13.41 -11.09 8.75
#